data_AF-A0A653ZSK1-F1
#
_entry.id   AF-A0A653ZSK1-F1
#
_cell.length_a   1.000
_cell.length_b   1.000
_cell.length_c   1.000
_cell.angle_alpha   90.00
_cell.angle_beta   90.00
_cell.angle_gamma   90.00
#
_symmetry.space_group_name_H-M   'P 1'
#
loop_
_entity.id
_entity.type
_entity.pdbx_description
1 polymer ?
#
loop_
_entity_poly.entity_id
_entity_poly.type
_entity_poly.pdbx_seq_one_letter_code
_entity_poly.pdbx_strand_id
1 'polypeptide(L)'
;MNEETILQFRKELQNLGYCKTVTNSYPKRITKFLKHIRKEHFEIQSKDILDYYTYLKTIISPRTRKPLSENYLHTILQSIKL
;
A
#
# COMPACT_ATOMS: atom_id res chain seq x y z
N MET A 1 10.34 5.10 -4.94
CA MET A 1 10.12 6.33 -4.15
C MET A 1 11.39 6.67 -3.41
N ASN A 2 11.85 7.92 -3.51
CA ASN A 2 12.98 8.41 -2.71
C ASN A 2 12.48 8.88 -1.32
N GLU A 3 13.40 9.16 -0.41
CA GLU A 3 13.07 9.57 0.97
C GLU A 3 12.31 10.91 1.04
N GLU A 4 12.58 11.82 0.09
CA GLU A 4 11.90 13.12 0.03
C GLU A 4 10.41 12.99 -0.32
N THR A 5 10.08 12.20 -1.35
CA THR A 5 8.69 11.89 -1.71
C THR A 5 7.96 11.21 -0.54
N ILE A 6 8.63 10.30 0.17
CA ILE A 6 8.05 9.64 1.35
C ILE A 6 7.76 10.66 2.47
N LEU A 7 8.67 11.62 2.69
CA LEU A 7 8.49 12.65 3.70
C LEU A 7 7.33 13.60 3.34
N GLN A 8 7.22 14.03 2.10
CA GLN A 8 6.12 14.89 1.65
C GLN A 8 4.77 14.17 1.77
N PHE A 9 4.70 12.92 1.32
CA PHE A 9 3.49 12.11 1.44
C PHE A 9 3.07 11.90 2.91
N ARG A 10 4.03 11.75 3.84
CA ARG A 10 3.72 11.71 5.28
C ARG A 10 3.12 13.02 5.78
N LYS A 11 3.62 14.17 5.35
CA LYS A 11 3.09 15.48 5.72
C LYS A 11 1.68 15.68 5.18
N GLU A 12 1.43 15.28 3.94
CA GLU A 12 0.09 15.32 3.33
C GLU A 12 -0.90 14.47 4.13
N LEU A 13 -0.53 13.22 4.47
CA LEU A 13 -1.37 12.37 5.31
C LEU A 13 -1.64 13.00 6.69
N GLN A 14 -0.65 13.64 7.31
CA GLN A 14 -0.85 14.36 8.58
C GLN A 14 -1.81 15.53 8.43
N ASN A 15 -1.69 16.31 7.35
CA ASN A 15 -2.57 17.44 7.06
C ASN A 15 -4.01 17.00 6.80
N LEU A 16 -4.22 15.79 6.26
CA LEU A 16 -5.53 15.15 6.10
C LEU A 16 -6.10 14.56 7.41
N GLY A 17 -5.38 14.70 8.54
CA GLY A 17 -5.81 14.22 9.85
C GLY A 17 -5.51 12.75 10.12
N TYR A 18 -4.73 12.07 9.28
CA TYR A 18 -4.37 10.67 9.54
C TYR A 18 -3.43 10.54 10.74
N CYS A 19 -3.70 9.50 11.54
CA CYS A 19 -2.90 9.21 12.72
C CYS A 19 -1.49 8.69 12.38
N LYS A 20 -0.60 8.71 13.37
CA LYS A 20 0.81 8.28 13.24
C LYS A 20 0.98 6.85 12.68
N THR A 21 0.04 5.96 12.96
CA THR A 21 0.07 4.59 12.44
C THR A 21 -0.12 4.55 10.93
N VAL A 22 -1.06 5.35 10.41
CA VAL A 22 -1.36 5.44 8.99
C VAL A 22 -0.22 6.13 8.24
N THR A 23 0.24 7.28 8.74
CA THR A 23 1.33 8.05 8.12
C THR A 23 2.61 7.23 7.99
N ASN A 24 2.88 6.32 8.93
CA ASN A 24 4.05 5.44 8.86
C ASN A 24 3.86 4.19 7.99
N SER A 25 2.62 3.69 7.87
CA SER A 25 2.35 2.40 7.21
C SER A 25 1.99 2.54 5.73
N TYR A 26 1.27 3.59 5.34
CA TYR A 26 0.82 3.79 3.96
C TYR A 26 1.96 3.97 2.97
N PRO A 27 2.99 4.80 3.21
CA PRO A 27 4.11 4.93 2.27
C PRO A 27 4.80 3.59 1.99
N LYS A 28 4.91 2.72 3.02
CA LYS A 28 5.51 1.39 2.88
C LYS A 28 4.66 0.46 2.01
N ARG A 29 3.33 0.55 2.10
CA ARG A 29 2.38 -0.25 1.31
C ARG A 29 2.37 0.19 -0.14
N ILE A 30 2.31 1.49 -0.39
CA ILE A 30 2.40 2.07 -1.74
C ILE A 30 3.73 1.70 -2.38
N THR A 31 4.85 1.82 -1.66
CA THR A 31 6.16 1.41 -2.17
C THR A 31 6.19 -0.07 -2.59
N LYS A 32 5.55 -0.96 -1.81
CA LYS A 32 5.46 -2.40 -2.17
C LYS A 32 4.60 -2.63 -3.40
N PHE A 33 3.49 -1.91 -3.53
CA PHE A 33 2.63 -1.96 -4.70
C PHE A 33 3.38 -1.50 -5.97
N LEU A 34 4.01 -0.32 -5.92
CA LEU A 34 4.80 0.22 -7.03
C LEU A 34 5.94 -0.73 -7.46
N LYS A 35 6.62 -1.35 -6.48
CA LYS A 35 7.65 -2.38 -6.75
C LYS A 35 7.08 -3.64 -7.42
N HIS A 36 5.83 -3.99 -7.13
CA HIS A 36 5.18 -5.16 -7.71
C HIS A 36 4.77 -4.91 -9.15
N ILE A 37 4.10 -3.78 -9.42
CA ILE A 37 3.58 -3.47 -10.76
C ILE A 37 4.68 -3.09 -11.76
N ARG A 38 5.80 -2.51 -11.27
CA ARG A 38 6.94 -2.06 -12.11
C ARG A 38 6.53 -1.13 -13.26
N LYS A 39 5.47 -0.37 -13.05
CA LYS A 39 4.94 0.64 -13.97
C LYS A 39 5.22 2.03 -13.43
N GLU A 40 5.26 3.00 -14.34
CA GLU A 40 5.26 4.40 -13.98
C GLU A 40 3.91 4.81 -13.38
N HIS A 41 3.91 5.83 -12.50
CA HIS A 41 2.74 6.20 -11.70
C HIS A 41 1.52 6.61 -12.55
N PHE A 42 1.75 7.18 -13.73
CA PHE A 42 0.70 7.64 -14.64
C PHE A 42 0.05 6.50 -15.45
N GLU A 43 0.59 5.28 -15.40
CA GLU A 43 0.08 4.11 -16.12
C GLU A 43 -0.71 3.15 -15.22
N ILE A 44 -0.87 3.49 -13.94
CA ILE A 44 -1.54 2.63 -12.96
C ILE A 44 -3.05 2.60 -13.25
N GLN A 45 -3.57 1.40 -13.52
CA GLN A 45 -4.98 1.17 -13.79
C GLN A 45 -5.64 0.37 -12.65
N SER A 46 -6.97 0.39 -12.60
CA SER A 46 -7.72 -0.42 -11.62
C SER A 46 -7.41 -1.93 -11.73
N LYS A 47 -7.04 -2.40 -12.93
CA LYS A 47 -6.58 -3.78 -13.16
C LYS A 47 -5.31 -4.09 -12.36
N ASP A 48 -4.36 -3.16 -12.28
CA ASP A 48 -3.12 -3.37 -11.52
C ASP A 48 -3.40 -3.53 -10.02
N ILE A 49 -4.39 -2.79 -9.49
CA ILE A 49 -4.85 -2.92 -8.11
C ILE A 49 -5.51 -4.30 -7.88
N LEU A 50 -6.31 -4.77 -8.85
CA LEU A 50 -6.96 -6.09 -8.78
C LEU A 50 -5.95 -7.23 -8.86
N ASP A 51 -4.98 -7.14 -9.76
CA ASP A 51 -3.92 -8.13 -9.92
C ASP A 51 -3.07 -8.19 -8.65
N TYR A 52 -2.73 -7.02 -8.06
CA TYR A 52 -2.03 -6.97 -6.79
C TYR A 52 -2.85 -7.54 -5.63
N TYR A 53 -4.15 -7.26 -5.54
CA TYR A 53 -5.04 -7.86 -4.53
C TYR A 53 -5.07 -9.39 -4.64
N THR A 54 -5.15 -9.89 -5.87
CA THR A 54 -5.14 -11.33 -6.16
C THR A 54 -3.82 -11.96 -5.72
N TYR A 55 -2.68 -11.31 -6.02
CA TYR A 55 -1.38 -11.72 -5.50
C TYR A 55 -1.32 -11.70 -3.96
N LEU A 56 -1.83 -10.66 -3.30
CA LEU A 56 -1.83 -10.59 -1.84
C LEU A 56 -2.61 -11.74 -1.19
N LYS A 57 -3.67 -12.25 -1.84
CA LYS A 57 -4.43 -13.41 -1.36
C LYS A 57 -3.64 -14.71 -1.40
N THR A 58 -2.62 -14.82 -2.24
CA THR A 58 -1.74 -16.01 -2.27
C THR A 58 -0.67 -15.97 -1.18
N ILE A 59 -0.50 -14.83 -0.47
CA ILE A 59 0.52 -14.68 0.55
C ILE A 59 0.08 -15.32 1.87
N ILE A 60 0.93 -16.20 2.39
CA ILE A 60 0.84 -16.72 3.75
C ILE A 60 1.70 -15.86 4.69
N SER A 61 1.11 -15.37 5.77
CA SER A 61 1.82 -14.61 6.79
C SER A 61 2.87 -15.50 7.48
N PRO A 62 4.15 -15.10 7.54
CA PRO A 62 5.18 -15.89 8.22
C PRO A 62 4.94 -15.97 9.73
N ARG A 63 4.30 -14.94 10.32
CA ARG A 63 4.03 -14.86 11.75
C ARG A 63 2.90 -15.78 12.19
N THR A 64 1.79 -15.77 11.45
CA THR A 64 0.58 -16.52 11.83
C THR A 64 0.42 -17.84 11.08
N ARG A 65 1.24 -18.08 10.05
CA ARG A 65 1.13 -19.22 9.11
C ARG A 65 -0.26 -19.37 8.48
N LYS A 66 -0.99 -18.25 8.38
CA LYS A 66 -2.33 -18.16 7.79
C LYS A 66 -2.33 -17.16 6.64
N PRO A 67 -3.28 -17.26 5.70
CA PRO A 67 -3.53 -16.20 4.73
C PRO A 67 -3.71 -14.84 5.42
N LEU A 68 -3.42 -13.78 4.68
CA LEU A 68 -3.69 -12.42 5.16
C LEU A 68 -5.19 -12.24 5.42
N SER A 69 -5.54 -11.56 6.51
CA SER A 69 -6.94 -11.29 6.83
C SER A 69 -7.55 -10.27 5.87
N GLU A 70 -8.84 -10.40 5.58
CA GLU A 70 -9.54 -9.45 4.70
C GLU A 70 -9.46 -8.01 5.20
N ASN A 71 -9.54 -7.78 6.51
CA ASN A 71 -9.34 -6.44 7.07
C ASN A 71 -7.93 -5.88 6.78
N TYR A 72 -6.90 -6.72 6.85
CA TYR A 72 -5.54 -6.30 6.53
C TYR A 72 -5.39 -6.00 5.03
N LEU A 73 -5.97 -6.83 4.16
CA LEU A 73 -6.02 -6.59 2.72
C LEU A 73 -6.77 -5.29 2.39
N HIS A 74 -7.93 -5.05 3.00
CA HIS A 74 -8.71 -3.83 2.84
C HIS A 74 -7.88 -2.58 3.21
N THR A 75 -7.13 -2.64 4.31
CA THR A 75 -6.28 -1.52 4.71
C THR A 75 -5.11 -1.29 3.73
N ILE A 76 -4.62 -2.33 3.04
CA ILE A 76 -3.64 -2.17 1.97
C ILE A 76 -4.29 -1.50 0.75
N LEU A 77 -5.47 -1.96 0.32
CA LEU A 77 -6.18 -1.36 -0.81
C LEU A 77 -6.53 0.11 -0.56
N GLN A 78 -6.98 0.44 0.65
CA GLN A 78 -7.27 1.82 1.03
C GLN A 78 -6.03 2.72 0.89
N SER A 79 -4.84 2.22 1.23
CA SER A 79 -3.61 2.99 1.09
C SER A 79 -3.17 3.19 -0.36
N ILE A 80 -3.60 2.35 -1.29
CA ILE A 80 -3.26 2.46 -2.72
C ILE A 80 -4.24 3.39 -3.44
N LYS A 81 -5.47 3.52 -2.93
CA LYS A 81 -6.53 4.37 -3.53
C LYS A 81 -6.51 5.84 -3.08
N LEU A 82 -5.65 6.18 -2.12
CA LEU A 82 -5.45 7.54 -1.60
C LEU A 82 -4.50 8.31 -2.51
#